data_AF-A0A2A7BGZ4-F1
#
_entry.id   AF-A0A2A7BGZ4-F1
#
_cell.length_a   1.000
_cell.length_b   1.000
_cell.length_c   1.000
_cell.angle_alpha   90.00
_cell.angle_beta   90.00
_cell.angle_gamma   90.00
#
_symmetry.space_group_name_H-M   'P 1'
#
loop_
_entity.id
_entity.type
_entity.pdbx_description
1 polymer ?
#
loop_
_entity_poly.entity_id
_entity_poly.type
_entity_poly.pdbx_seq_one_letter_code
_entity_poly.pdbx_strand_id
1 'polypeptide(L)'
;MIISQNSNDVYYAYTRGRFWRWDESARVWKESHLLAQKFDKAKAAEKRLTPEAFLTSDEFIPMDDYELPDQMLTALREAKPCKNAPIDPVEEESAPAASAGGSSAPIPSAPSFDFGADEQTNVLLLQDAQTFITGNMARIMAAKHAHDLCANNKNGTWGKWCDVVGISRDTGDNMVHIAERFGNIQIEGKPIFDVQPLKLLYAVAKPSAPAELVEQVKTGDITTYKEYQEAMAQIKAEKDRAAAAEAREEEAWNMVSKAQDEAQTAKNDLDAALADVQGLTDQNAKLQQSYHDADEGRIAARLQCQKAEGERDRAEERAKNAEDALKKQPITAVIDEEEIDRRAAEKAWGLADARNAELAKDNANLKKQVAALRSRINDDAQADFEQANYCASLMRAAWDNSKASYSRLVGEDLESTFQTICGTLNSIMEEASLLCRQPPDYDGGDRDE
;
A
#
# COMPACT_ATOMS: atom_id res chain seq x y z
N MET A 1 2.45 -24.04 -10.03
CA MET A 1 3.92 -23.87 -10.15
C MET A 1 4.48 -24.26 -8.81
N ILE A 2 5.56 -25.02 -8.77
CA ILE A 2 6.11 -25.52 -7.50
C ILE A 2 7.57 -25.15 -7.51
N ILE A 3 8.05 -24.57 -6.42
CA ILE A 3 9.43 -24.19 -6.27
C ILE A 3 9.91 -24.79 -4.96
N SER A 4 11.10 -25.36 -4.99
CA SER A 4 11.66 -26.07 -3.85
C SER A 4 13.17 -25.90 -3.83
N GLN A 5 13.74 -25.76 -2.65
CA GLN A 5 15.17 -25.67 -2.45
C GLN A 5 15.70 -27.01 -1.93
N ASN A 6 16.82 -27.51 -2.44
CA ASN A 6 17.45 -28.69 -1.86
C ASN A 6 18.44 -28.30 -0.73
N SER A 7 19.02 -29.30 -0.06
CA SER A 7 20.01 -29.09 1.01
C SER A 7 21.30 -28.39 0.60
N ASN A 8 21.54 -28.20 -0.70
CA ASN A 8 22.72 -27.53 -1.26
C ASN A 8 22.39 -26.10 -1.72
N ASP A 9 21.30 -25.52 -1.21
CA ASP A 9 20.78 -24.20 -1.57
C ASP A 9 20.46 -24.01 -3.06
N VAL A 10 20.27 -25.11 -3.80
CA VAL A 10 19.89 -25.06 -5.21
C VAL A 10 18.37 -25.09 -5.34
N TYR A 11 17.84 -24.09 -6.03
CA TYR A 11 16.42 -24.00 -6.30
C TYR A 11 16.03 -24.79 -7.55
N TYR A 12 14.92 -25.51 -7.41
CA TYR A 12 14.28 -26.27 -8.47
C TYR A 12 12.83 -25.83 -8.60
N ALA A 13 12.31 -25.91 -9.82
CA ALA A 13 10.91 -25.61 -10.06
C ALA A 13 10.28 -26.64 -10.99
N TYR A 14 9.01 -26.95 -10.77
CA TYR A 14 8.18 -27.64 -11.73
C TYR A 14 7.12 -26.69 -12.28
N THR A 15 7.25 -26.38 -13.56
CA THR A 15 6.30 -25.52 -14.28
C THR A 15 6.25 -25.91 -15.75
N ARG A 16 5.08 -25.75 -16.37
CA ARG A 16 4.84 -26.08 -17.79
C ARG A 16 5.23 -27.53 -18.15
N GLY A 17 5.05 -28.47 -17.20
CA GLY A 17 5.35 -29.89 -17.41
C GLY A 17 6.83 -30.24 -17.43
N ARG A 18 7.71 -29.34 -16.98
CA ARG A 18 9.17 -29.51 -17.03
C ARG A 18 9.80 -29.18 -15.68
N PHE A 19 10.92 -29.83 -15.41
CA PHE A 19 11.78 -29.52 -14.28
C PHE A 19 12.81 -28.46 -14.66
N TRP A 20 12.96 -27.47 -13.80
CA TRP A 20 13.87 -26.36 -13.95
C TRP A 20 14.82 -26.32 -12.76
N ARG A 21 16.04 -25.87 -13.00
CA ARG A 21 17.06 -25.61 -11.99
C ARG A 21 17.51 -24.16 -12.14
N TRP A 22 17.61 -23.46 -11.02
CA TRP A 22 18.18 -22.12 -10.99
C TRP A 22 19.69 -22.18 -11.15
N ASP A 23 20.22 -21.42 -12.10
CA ASP A 23 21.65 -21.19 -12.26
C ASP A 23 22.01 -19.83 -11.67
N GLU A 24 22.58 -19.85 -10.46
CA GLU A 24 22.96 -18.64 -9.72
C GLU A 24 23.97 -17.78 -10.49
N SER A 25 24.89 -18.40 -11.25
CA SER A 25 25.94 -17.69 -11.98
C SER A 25 25.38 -16.91 -13.18
N ALA A 26 24.38 -17.49 -13.86
CA ALA A 26 23.76 -16.89 -15.02
C ALA A 26 22.44 -16.15 -14.70
N ARG A 27 21.95 -16.24 -13.46
CA ARG A 27 20.64 -15.72 -13.00
C ARG A 27 19.49 -16.11 -13.93
N VAL A 28 19.50 -17.36 -14.39
CA VAL A 28 18.48 -17.91 -15.29
C VAL A 28 18.04 -19.31 -14.86
N TRP A 29 16.80 -19.65 -15.21
CA TRP A 29 16.31 -21.02 -15.09
C TRP A 29 16.73 -21.86 -16.29
N LYS A 30 17.37 -22.99 -16.03
CA LYS A 30 17.74 -23.99 -17.03
C LYS A 30 16.92 -25.26 -16.84
N GLU A 31 16.52 -25.89 -17.94
CA GLU A 31 15.81 -27.16 -17.87
C GLU A 31 16.74 -28.24 -17.25
N SER A 32 16.23 -28.94 -16.25
CA SER A 32 16.99 -29.94 -15.49
C SER A 32 16.65 -31.35 -15.96
N HIS A 33 17.40 -31.85 -16.93
CA HIS A 33 17.26 -33.23 -17.40
C HIS A 33 17.65 -34.25 -16.31
N LEU A 34 18.59 -33.91 -15.43
CA LEU A 34 18.97 -34.76 -14.30
C LEU A 34 17.80 -34.95 -13.33
N LEU A 35 17.05 -33.89 -13.02
CA LEU A 35 15.91 -33.99 -12.11
C LEU A 35 14.74 -34.72 -12.75
N ALA A 36 14.53 -34.55 -14.05
CA ALA A 36 13.57 -35.36 -14.82
C ALA A 36 13.92 -36.85 -14.74
N GLN A 37 15.18 -37.23 -14.94
CA GLN A 37 15.63 -38.63 -14.81
C GLN A 37 15.44 -39.18 -13.39
N LYS A 38 15.74 -38.39 -12.35
CA LYS A 38 15.50 -38.79 -10.96
C LYS A 38 14.01 -39.00 -10.68
N PHE A 39 13.16 -38.10 -11.16
CA PHE A 39 11.71 -38.25 -11.05
C PHE A 39 11.21 -39.50 -11.78
N ASP A 40 11.67 -39.76 -13.00
CA ASP A 40 11.27 -40.95 -13.76
C ASP A 40 11.69 -42.25 -13.06
N LYS A 41 12.89 -42.27 -12.45
CA LYS A 41 13.37 -43.39 -11.63
C LYS A 41 12.52 -43.57 -10.37
N ALA A 42 12.18 -42.48 -9.67
CA ALA A 42 11.33 -42.53 -8.48
C ALA A 42 9.90 -42.95 -8.82
N LYS A 43 9.35 -42.48 -9.95
CA LYS A 43 8.02 -42.84 -10.46
C LYS A 43 7.94 -44.30 -10.94
N ALA A 44 9.06 -44.86 -11.40
CA ALA A 44 9.15 -46.29 -11.70
C ALA A 44 9.02 -47.15 -10.42
N ALA A 45 9.55 -46.67 -9.29
CA ALA A 45 9.41 -47.30 -7.98
C ALA A 45 8.02 -47.05 -7.35
N GLU A 46 7.47 -45.84 -7.52
CA GLU A 46 6.15 -45.43 -7.03
C GLU A 46 5.27 -44.89 -8.16
N LYS A 47 4.41 -45.76 -8.71
CA LYS A 47 3.59 -45.44 -9.92
C LYS A 47 2.66 -44.23 -9.77
N ARG A 48 2.33 -43.82 -8.53
CA ARG A 48 1.44 -42.69 -8.24
C ARG A 48 2.19 -41.40 -7.86
N LEU A 49 3.53 -41.40 -7.92
CA LEU A 49 4.33 -40.23 -7.59
C LEU A 49 4.07 -39.08 -8.58
N THR A 50 3.58 -37.97 -8.04
CA THR A 50 3.39 -36.71 -8.77
C THR A 50 4.65 -35.85 -8.67
N PRO A 51 4.98 -35.01 -9.68
CA PRO A 51 6.06 -34.04 -9.60
C PRO A 51 5.99 -33.15 -8.35
N GLU A 52 4.77 -32.83 -7.91
CA GLU A 52 4.45 -32.13 -6.67
C GLU A 52 5.03 -32.87 -5.46
N ALA A 53 4.54 -34.09 -5.20
CA ALA A 53 5.01 -34.94 -4.11
C ALA A 53 6.53 -35.22 -4.15
N PHE A 54 7.13 -35.25 -5.34
CA PHE A 54 8.56 -35.44 -5.49
C PHE A 54 9.37 -34.21 -5.01
N LEU A 55 8.94 -33.00 -5.38
CA LEU A 55 9.58 -31.74 -4.95
C LEU A 55 9.19 -31.28 -3.54
N THR A 56 8.34 -32.04 -2.85
CA THR A 56 8.02 -31.86 -1.43
C THR A 56 8.48 -33.05 -0.58
N SER A 57 9.36 -33.91 -1.12
CA SER A 57 9.96 -35.01 -0.38
C SER A 57 11.07 -34.52 0.56
N ASP A 58 11.56 -35.36 1.47
CA ASP A 58 12.56 -35.00 2.48
C ASP A 58 13.87 -34.39 1.92
N GLU A 59 14.16 -34.58 0.62
CA GLU A 59 15.31 -33.97 -0.07
C GLU A 59 15.09 -32.49 -0.46
N PHE A 60 13.86 -32.00 -0.38
CA PHE A 60 13.43 -30.69 -0.88
C PHE A 60 12.61 -29.93 0.16
N ILE A 61 12.96 -28.67 0.35
CA ILE A 61 12.24 -27.70 1.16
C ILE A 61 11.30 -26.93 0.22
N PRO A 62 9.97 -27.11 0.29
CA PRO A 62 9.04 -26.34 -0.53
C PRO A 62 9.12 -24.86 -0.18
N MET A 63 9.11 -24.02 -1.21
CA MET A 63 9.19 -22.56 -1.10
C MET A 63 7.91 -21.95 -1.66
N ASP A 64 7.33 -21.00 -0.94
CA ASP A 64 6.20 -20.22 -1.42
C ASP A 64 6.65 -19.08 -2.36
N ASP A 65 5.76 -18.65 -3.26
CA ASP A 65 6.08 -17.61 -4.25
C ASP A 65 6.52 -16.27 -3.60
N TYR A 66 6.19 -16.00 -2.33
CA TYR A 66 6.63 -14.81 -1.59
C TYR A 66 8.05 -14.91 -1.01
N GLU A 67 8.61 -16.12 -0.94
CA GLU A 67 9.94 -16.37 -0.36
C GLU A 67 11.06 -16.25 -1.40
N LEU A 68 10.70 -16.03 -2.68
CA LEU A 68 11.63 -15.96 -3.80
C LEU A 68 11.76 -14.52 -4.31
N PRO A 69 12.98 -14.08 -4.68
CA PRO A 69 13.17 -12.77 -5.29
C PRO A 69 12.34 -12.60 -6.58
N ASP A 70 11.70 -11.45 -6.76
CA ASP A 70 10.87 -11.14 -7.94
C ASP A 70 11.57 -11.39 -9.28
N GLN A 71 12.89 -11.16 -9.32
CA GLN A 71 13.74 -11.41 -10.49
C GLN A 71 13.74 -12.89 -10.89
N MET A 72 13.74 -13.78 -9.91
CA MET A 72 13.76 -15.23 -10.10
C MET A 72 12.40 -15.75 -10.59
N LEU A 73 11.30 -15.21 -10.07
CA LEU A 73 9.94 -15.50 -10.53
C LEU A 73 9.72 -15.00 -11.97
N THR A 74 10.22 -13.79 -12.27
CA THR A 74 10.16 -13.21 -13.62
C THR A 74 10.98 -14.03 -14.60
N ALA A 75 12.21 -14.40 -14.24
CA ALA A 75 13.06 -15.27 -15.05
C ALA A 75 12.43 -16.66 -15.29
N LEU A 76 11.68 -17.20 -14.31
CA LEU A 76 10.98 -18.48 -14.46
C LEU A 76 9.83 -18.39 -15.48
N ARG A 77 9.09 -17.27 -15.45
CA ARG A 77 8.01 -17.00 -16.42
C ARG A 77 8.57 -16.87 -17.84
N GLU A 78 9.75 -16.30 -18.00
CA GLU A 78 10.43 -16.11 -19.29
C GLU A 78 11.29 -17.31 -19.74
N ALA A 79 11.46 -18.32 -18.87
CA ALA A 79 12.30 -19.47 -19.13
C ALA A 79 11.89 -20.24 -20.40
N LYS A 80 12.87 -20.52 -21.27
CA LYS A 80 12.68 -21.25 -22.53
C LYS A 80 13.32 -22.64 -22.44
N PRO A 81 12.65 -23.70 -22.94
CA PRO A 81 13.20 -25.05 -22.93
C PRO A 81 14.52 -25.14 -23.71
N CYS A 82 15.41 -26.03 -23.28
CA CYS A 82 16.67 -26.27 -23.97
C CYS A 82 16.40 -26.96 -25.31
N LYS A 83 17.04 -26.54 -26.40
CA LYS A 83 17.10 -27.36 -27.62
C LYS A 83 18.10 -28.51 -27.36
N ASN A 84 17.61 -29.75 -27.46
CA ASN A 84 18.33 -30.99 -27.16
C ASN A 84 19.79 -31.01 -27.67
N ALA A 85 20.74 -31.14 -26.73
CA ALA A 85 22.08 -31.65 -26.97
C ALA A 85 22.32 -32.82 -25.99
N PRO A 86 22.78 -34.00 -26.44
CA PRO A 86 23.00 -35.16 -25.56
C PRO A 86 24.20 -34.91 -24.64
N ILE A 87 24.08 -35.25 -23.36
CA ILE A 87 25.21 -35.33 -22.43
C ILE A 87 25.27 -36.78 -21.95
N ASP A 88 26.40 -37.44 -22.21
CA ASP A 88 26.69 -38.80 -21.79
C ASP A 88 26.63 -38.93 -20.26
N PRO A 89 26.14 -40.06 -19.72
CA PRO A 89 26.02 -40.28 -18.29
C PRO A 89 27.40 -40.59 -17.70
N VAL A 90 27.86 -39.77 -16.77
CA VAL A 90 29.02 -40.11 -15.93
C VAL A 90 28.53 -41.00 -14.80
N GLU A 91 28.91 -42.28 -14.86
CA GLU A 91 28.69 -43.28 -13.81
C GLU A 91 29.48 -42.94 -12.55
N GLU A 92 28.85 -43.17 -11.38
CA GLU A 92 29.53 -43.26 -10.08
C GLU A 92 30.54 -44.42 -10.10
N GLU A 93 31.83 -44.11 -10.06
CA GLU A 93 32.87 -45.11 -9.83
C GLU A 93 33.25 -45.15 -8.34
N SER A 94 32.68 -46.12 -7.64
CA SER A 94 33.26 -46.67 -6.41
C SER A 94 34.44 -47.57 -6.77
N ALA A 95 35.60 -47.37 -6.14
CA ALA A 95 36.71 -48.33 -6.14
C ALA A 95 37.58 -48.13 -4.87
N PRO A 96 38.44 -49.10 -4.46
CA PRO A 96 38.10 -50.03 -3.39
C PRO A 96 39.13 -50.05 -2.24
N ALA A 97 38.78 -50.76 -1.16
CA ALA A 97 39.72 -51.18 -0.13
C ALA A 97 40.79 -52.14 -0.70
N ALA A 98 42.06 -51.90 -0.40
CA ALA A 98 43.15 -52.85 -0.62
C ALA A 98 43.97 -53.03 0.66
N SER A 99 44.08 -54.31 1.04
CA SER A 99 44.79 -54.85 2.20
C SER A 99 46.31 -54.91 1.99
N ALA A 100 46.99 -55.10 3.11
CA ALA A 100 48.42 -55.17 3.35
C ALA A 100 49.24 -56.12 2.45
N GLY A 101 50.47 -55.70 2.17
CA GLY A 101 51.57 -56.54 1.72
C GLY A 101 52.90 -55.95 2.21
N GLY A 102 53.57 -56.62 3.15
CA GLY A 102 54.86 -56.19 3.68
C GLY A 102 56.03 -56.64 2.82
N SER A 103 57.10 -55.83 2.79
CA SER A 103 58.49 -56.32 2.82
C SER A 103 59.43 -55.18 3.21
N SER A 104 60.58 -55.56 3.76
CA SER A 104 61.47 -54.80 4.64
C SER A 104 62.62 -54.07 3.92
N ALA A 105 63.15 -53.06 4.62
CA ALA A 105 64.42 -52.31 4.45
C ALA A 105 64.41 -51.00 3.63
N PRO A 106 65.28 -50.02 3.94
CA PRO A 106 65.87 -49.56 5.21
C PRO A 106 65.33 -48.19 5.64
N ILE A 107 65.50 -47.82 6.91
CA ILE A 107 65.01 -46.57 7.53
C ILE A 107 65.55 -45.34 6.77
N PRO A 108 64.70 -44.51 6.13
CA PRO A 108 65.05 -43.13 5.84
C PRO A 108 64.77 -42.29 7.09
N SER A 109 65.57 -41.27 7.32
CA SER A 109 65.32 -40.23 8.32
C SER A 109 63.84 -39.81 8.30
N ALA A 110 63.27 -39.55 9.48
CA ALA A 110 61.87 -39.20 9.67
C ALA A 110 61.38 -38.29 8.53
N PRO A 111 60.25 -38.62 7.86
CA PRO A 111 59.76 -37.80 6.77
C PRO A 111 59.52 -36.39 7.31
N SER A 112 60.36 -35.43 6.90
CA SER A 112 60.07 -34.02 7.06
C SER A 112 58.84 -33.76 6.20
N PHE A 113 57.66 -33.73 6.81
CA PHE A 113 56.43 -33.46 6.08
C PHE A 113 56.46 -31.99 5.68
N ASP A 114 56.62 -31.72 4.39
CA ASP A 114 56.66 -30.38 3.85
C ASP A 114 55.22 -29.92 3.54
N PHE A 115 54.69 -29.02 4.38
CA PHE A 115 53.37 -28.42 4.17
C PHE A 115 53.40 -27.30 3.10
N GLY A 116 54.56 -27.03 2.49
CA GLY A 116 54.75 -25.95 1.52
C GLY A 116 54.90 -24.57 2.17
N ALA A 117 55.42 -24.53 3.39
CA ALA A 117 55.73 -23.34 4.18
C ALA A 117 57.25 -23.26 4.45
N ASP A 118 57.73 -22.18 5.09
CA ASP A 118 59.12 -22.10 5.54
C ASP A 118 59.42 -23.14 6.64
N GLU A 119 60.71 -23.44 6.83
CA GLU A 119 61.18 -24.49 7.76
C GLU A 119 60.64 -24.31 9.18
N GLN A 120 60.55 -23.07 9.67
CA GLN A 120 60.06 -22.79 11.02
C GLN A 120 58.55 -23.05 11.12
N THR A 121 57.77 -22.63 10.13
CA THR A 121 56.33 -22.90 10.07
C THR A 121 56.03 -24.39 9.91
N ASN A 122 56.80 -25.12 9.11
CA ASN A 122 56.65 -26.58 8.95
C ASN A 122 56.86 -27.34 10.28
N VAL A 123 57.85 -26.93 11.09
CA VAL A 123 58.09 -27.51 12.42
C VAL A 123 56.91 -27.27 13.37
N LEU A 124 56.35 -26.05 13.38
CA LEU A 124 55.19 -25.71 14.20
C LEU A 124 53.93 -26.48 13.77
N LEU A 125 53.67 -26.59 12.47
CA LEU A 125 52.54 -27.36 11.92
C LEU A 125 52.64 -28.85 12.27
N LEU A 126 53.85 -29.42 12.28
CA LEU A 126 54.08 -30.80 12.71
C LEU A 126 53.84 -30.99 14.21
N GLN A 127 54.23 -30.02 15.03
CA GLN A 127 53.94 -30.02 16.47
C GLN A 127 52.43 -29.94 16.75
N ASP A 128 51.70 -29.11 16.00
CA ASP A 128 50.24 -29.03 16.10
C ASP A 128 49.57 -30.35 15.68
N ALA A 129 50.06 -30.99 14.62
CA ALA A 129 49.55 -32.29 14.18
C ALA A 129 49.75 -33.40 15.24
N GLN A 130 50.87 -33.37 15.96
CA GLN A 130 51.10 -34.28 17.09
C GLN A 130 50.18 -33.98 18.27
N THR A 131 50.01 -32.69 18.60
CA THR A 131 49.13 -32.21 19.67
C THR A 131 47.65 -32.54 19.40
N PHE A 132 47.25 -32.57 18.13
CA PHE A 132 45.91 -32.90 17.67
C PHE A 132 45.43 -34.32 18.08
N ILE A 133 46.30 -35.24 18.46
CA ILE A 133 45.90 -36.61 18.82
C ILE A 133 45.53 -36.72 20.32
N THR A 134 45.80 -35.68 21.11
CA THR A 134 45.85 -35.78 22.58
C THR A 134 44.49 -35.64 23.29
N GLY A 135 43.50 -34.96 22.70
CA GLY A 135 42.18 -34.73 23.31
C GLY A 135 41.38 -33.62 22.61
N ASN A 136 40.11 -33.38 22.99
CA ASN A 136 39.20 -32.45 22.29
C ASN A 136 39.65 -30.98 22.34
N MET A 137 40.05 -30.48 23.51
CA MET A 137 40.67 -29.15 23.66
C MET A 137 41.93 -29.02 22.80
N ALA A 138 42.85 -29.98 22.92
CA ALA A 138 44.10 -30.00 22.16
C ALA A 138 43.84 -30.02 20.65
N ARG A 139 42.82 -30.76 20.21
CA ARG A 139 42.34 -30.81 18.83
C ARG A 139 41.88 -29.46 18.30
N ILE A 140 40.99 -28.80 19.03
CA ILE A 140 40.40 -27.52 18.64
C ILE A 140 41.47 -26.42 18.61
N MET A 141 42.34 -26.38 19.62
CA MET A 141 43.40 -25.36 19.70
C MET A 141 44.53 -25.60 18.70
N ALA A 142 44.95 -26.86 18.48
CA ALA A 142 45.93 -27.18 17.45
C ALA A 142 45.39 -26.87 16.04
N ALA A 143 44.10 -27.15 15.77
CA ALA A 143 43.46 -26.77 14.51
C ALA A 143 43.43 -25.24 14.32
N LYS A 144 43.10 -24.47 15.36
CA LYS A 144 43.13 -23.00 15.31
C LYS A 144 44.54 -22.47 15.02
N HIS A 145 45.53 -22.93 15.78
CA HIS A 145 46.92 -22.46 15.63
C HIS A 145 47.49 -22.83 14.25
N ALA A 146 47.25 -24.06 13.79
CA ALA A 146 47.65 -24.49 12.45
C ALA A 146 46.92 -23.70 11.35
N HIS A 147 45.62 -23.39 11.51
CA HIS A 147 44.87 -22.55 10.58
C HIS A 147 45.44 -21.14 10.51
N ASP A 148 45.75 -20.50 11.64
CA ASP A 148 46.33 -19.15 11.71
C ASP A 148 47.74 -19.10 11.09
N LEU A 149 48.55 -20.15 11.29
CA LEU A 149 49.86 -20.32 10.63
C LEU A 149 49.70 -20.52 9.11
N CYS A 150 48.70 -21.27 8.68
CA CYS A 150 48.40 -21.50 7.27
C CYS A 150 47.82 -20.28 6.57
N ALA A 151 47.07 -19.42 7.27
CA ALA A 151 46.48 -18.19 6.72
C ALA A 151 47.55 -17.23 6.19
N ASN A 152 48.76 -17.26 6.76
CA ASN A 152 49.90 -16.45 6.32
C ASN A 152 50.64 -17.05 5.09
N ASN A 153 50.31 -18.27 4.65
CA ASN A 153 50.97 -18.97 3.55
C ASN A 153 49.99 -19.29 2.40
N LYS A 154 50.22 -18.70 1.22
CA LYS A 154 49.30 -18.75 0.05
C LYS A 154 49.27 -20.09 -0.71
N ASN A 155 49.83 -21.17 -0.17
CA ASN A 155 50.16 -22.39 -0.91
C ASN A 155 49.22 -23.59 -0.66
N GLY A 156 48.01 -23.36 -0.14
CA GLY A 156 47.09 -24.47 0.18
C GLY A 156 47.54 -25.33 1.37
N THR A 157 48.43 -24.80 2.20
CA THR A 157 49.06 -25.43 3.38
C THR A 157 48.02 -25.96 4.37
N TRP A 158 46.88 -25.26 4.54
CA TRP A 158 45.79 -25.69 5.43
C TRP A 158 45.18 -27.03 5.01
N GLY A 159 44.87 -27.21 3.73
CA GLY A 159 44.32 -28.48 3.22
C GLY A 159 45.27 -29.64 3.47
N LYS A 160 46.58 -29.43 3.22
CA LYS A 160 47.61 -30.44 3.50
C LYS A 160 47.72 -30.78 4.98
N TRP A 161 47.56 -29.79 5.87
CA TRP A 161 47.56 -30.03 7.31
C TRP A 161 46.34 -30.87 7.73
N CYS A 162 45.15 -30.54 7.23
CA CYS A 162 43.94 -31.33 7.44
C CYS A 162 44.11 -32.79 6.97
N ASP A 163 44.71 -32.99 5.79
CA ASP A 163 45.00 -34.32 5.24
C ASP A 163 45.94 -35.13 6.15
N VAL A 164 46.98 -34.48 6.71
CA VAL A 164 47.94 -35.12 7.63
C VAL A 164 47.30 -35.57 8.93
N VAL A 165 46.43 -34.74 9.52
CA VAL A 165 45.73 -35.12 10.75
C VAL A 165 44.49 -35.98 10.51
N GLY A 166 44.19 -36.28 9.24
CA GLY A 166 43.13 -37.20 8.82
C GLY A 166 41.72 -36.63 8.97
N ILE A 167 41.53 -35.32 8.81
CA ILE A 167 40.21 -34.67 8.84
C ILE A 167 39.90 -33.98 7.51
N SER A 168 38.61 -33.85 7.20
CA SER A 168 38.21 -32.99 6.07
C SER A 168 38.48 -31.52 6.38
N ARG A 169 38.73 -30.73 5.33
CA ARG A 169 38.86 -29.27 5.45
C ARG A 169 37.67 -28.64 6.18
N ASP A 170 36.45 -29.04 5.85
CA ASP A 170 35.22 -28.55 6.49
C ASP A 170 35.19 -28.86 8.00
N THR A 171 35.68 -30.03 8.40
CA THR A 171 35.78 -30.37 9.83
C THR A 171 36.82 -29.50 10.52
N GLY A 172 37.97 -29.27 9.88
CA GLY A 172 38.98 -28.32 10.36
C GLY A 172 38.41 -26.91 10.54
N ASP A 173 37.75 -26.38 9.51
CA ASP A 173 37.16 -25.04 9.51
C ASP A 173 36.10 -24.90 10.63
N ASN A 174 35.26 -25.92 10.85
CA ASN A 174 34.30 -25.93 11.96
C ASN A 174 34.98 -25.92 13.33
N MET A 175 36.13 -26.60 13.49
CA MET A 175 36.89 -26.58 14.75
C MET A 175 37.52 -25.20 15.01
N VAL A 176 37.98 -24.52 13.96
CA VAL A 176 38.46 -23.13 14.05
C VAL A 176 37.33 -22.20 14.51
N HIS A 177 36.13 -22.32 13.93
CA HIS A 177 34.95 -21.54 14.34
C HIS A 177 34.56 -21.78 15.80
N ILE A 178 34.61 -23.04 16.26
CA ILE A 178 34.42 -23.37 17.68
C ILE A 178 35.50 -22.67 18.53
N ALA A 179 36.77 -22.74 18.12
CA ALA A 179 37.86 -22.14 18.86
C ALA A 179 37.73 -20.61 18.98
N GLU A 180 37.30 -19.93 17.92
CA GLU A 180 37.02 -18.49 17.91
C GLU A 180 35.89 -18.10 18.85
N ARG A 181 34.80 -18.88 18.83
CA ARG A 181 33.58 -18.56 19.59
C ARG A 181 33.67 -18.92 21.07
N PHE A 182 34.49 -19.91 21.42
CA PHE A 182 34.50 -20.54 22.75
C PHE A 182 35.90 -20.68 23.38
N GLY A 183 36.98 -20.32 22.68
CA GLY A 183 38.36 -20.65 23.08
C GLY A 183 38.82 -20.17 24.46
N ASN A 184 38.17 -19.12 24.99
CA ASN A 184 38.49 -18.55 26.31
C ASN A 184 37.43 -18.88 27.39
N ILE A 185 36.41 -19.68 27.07
CA ILE A 185 35.30 -19.94 27.99
C ILE A 185 35.64 -21.13 28.88
N GLN A 186 35.42 -20.94 30.19
CA GLN A 186 35.54 -21.97 31.20
C GLN A 186 34.23 -22.14 31.95
N ILE A 187 33.84 -23.39 32.20
CA ILE A 187 32.70 -23.78 33.03
C ILE A 187 33.27 -24.48 34.25
N GLU A 188 32.99 -23.96 35.44
CA GLU A 188 33.50 -24.50 36.71
C GLU A 188 35.04 -24.66 36.75
N GLY A 189 35.77 -23.74 36.12
CA GLY A 189 37.23 -23.77 36.04
C GLY A 189 37.82 -24.81 35.08
N LYS A 190 36.97 -25.53 34.34
CA LYS A 190 37.39 -26.41 33.23
C LYS A 190 37.07 -25.74 31.90
N PRO A 191 37.90 -25.94 30.86
CA PRO A 191 37.57 -25.41 29.55
C PRO A 191 36.27 -25.99 29.01
N ILE A 192 35.47 -25.16 28.33
CA ILE A 192 34.17 -25.56 27.77
C ILE A 192 34.25 -26.79 26.86
N PHE A 193 35.38 -26.99 26.16
CA PHE A 193 35.59 -28.14 25.27
C PHE A 193 35.70 -29.49 25.99
N ASP A 194 36.00 -29.48 27.29
CA ASP A 194 36.11 -30.68 28.13
C ASP A 194 34.82 -30.95 28.92
N VAL A 195 33.91 -29.97 28.98
CA VAL A 195 32.64 -30.06 29.72
C VAL A 195 31.46 -30.28 28.78
N GLN A 196 31.41 -29.54 27.66
CA GLN A 196 30.29 -29.56 26.73
C GLN A 196 30.47 -30.57 25.60
N PRO A 197 29.40 -31.28 25.17
CA PRO A 197 29.48 -32.20 24.04
C PRO A 197 29.85 -31.48 22.73
N LEU A 198 30.80 -32.04 21.98
CA LEU A 198 31.28 -31.43 20.73
C LEU A 198 30.14 -31.20 19.70
N LYS A 199 29.15 -32.11 19.66
CA LYS A 199 27.95 -31.96 18.81
C LYS A 199 27.12 -30.73 19.15
N LEU A 200 27.02 -30.37 20.44
CA LEU A 200 26.35 -29.15 20.91
C LEU A 200 27.15 -27.93 20.48
N LEU A 201 28.47 -27.94 20.71
CA LEU A 201 29.37 -26.85 20.33
C LEU A 201 29.36 -26.57 18.82
N TYR A 202 29.34 -27.61 17.98
CA TYR A 202 29.20 -27.45 16.53
C TYR A 202 27.88 -26.78 16.14
N ALA A 203 26.76 -27.19 16.76
CA ALA A 203 25.46 -26.63 16.45
C ALA A 203 25.38 -25.13 16.82
N VAL A 204 25.96 -24.79 17.97
CA VAL A 204 25.97 -23.44 18.53
C VAL A 204 27.03 -22.56 17.88
N ALA A 205 28.09 -23.13 17.29
CA ALA A 205 29.11 -22.37 16.56
C ALA A 205 28.61 -21.80 15.22
N LYS A 206 27.47 -22.27 14.71
CA LYS A 206 26.87 -21.75 13.47
C LYS A 206 26.51 -20.26 13.61
N PRO A 207 26.74 -19.43 12.58
CA PRO A 207 26.33 -18.02 12.60
C PRO A 207 24.82 -17.81 12.82
N SER A 208 24.01 -18.76 12.38
CA SER A 208 22.54 -18.74 12.49
C SER A 208 22.00 -19.14 13.88
N ALA A 209 22.86 -19.51 14.83
CA ALA A 209 22.43 -19.89 16.18
C ALA A 209 21.92 -18.66 16.96
N PRO A 210 20.76 -18.73 17.65
CA PRO A 210 20.25 -17.62 18.45
C PRO A 210 21.21 -17.23 19.57
N ALA A 211 21.47 -15.93 19.72
CA ALA A 211 22.43 -15.41 20.69
C ALA A 211 22.11 -15.84 22.13
N GLU A 212 20.82 -15.87 22.51
CA GLU A 212 20.38 -16.28 23.84
C GLU A 212 20.76 -17.74 24.14
N LEU A 213 20.54 -18.66 23.19
CA LEU A 213 20.92 -20.06 23.35
C LEU A 213 22.44 -20.26 23.32
N VAL A 214 23.16 -19.43 22.56
CA VAL A 214 24.64 -19.44 22.54
C VAL A 214 25.19 -19.09 23.92
N GLU A 215 24.64 -18.07 24.58
CA GLU A 215 25.06 -17.69 25.93
C GLU A 215 24.69 -18.76 26.97
N GLN A 216 23.49 -19.36 26.90
CA GLN A 216 23.09 -20.45 27.80
C GLN A 216 24.01 -21.70 27.69
N VAL A 217 24.59 -21.95 26.52
CA VAL A 217 25.60 -23.02 26.35
C VAL A 217 26.96 -22.63 26.93
N LYS A 218 27.33 -21.35 26.86
CA LYS A 218 28.58 -20.83 27.46
C LYS A 218 28.53 -20.82 28.98
N THR A 219 27.38 -20.52 29.57
CA THR A 219 27.16 -20.53 31.03
C THR A 219 27.00 -21.94 31.59
N GLY A 220 26.62 -22.90 30.75
CA GLY A 220 26.38 -24.29 31.15
C GLY A 220 24.93 -24.58 31.54
N ASP A 221 23.99 -23.67 31.26
CA ASP A 221 22.55 -23.88 31.50
C ASP A 221 21.96 -24.89 30.51
N ILE A 222 22.47 -24.91 29.27
CA ILE A 222 22.20 -25.96 28.28
C ILE A 222 23.44 -26.84 28.17
N THR A 223 23.30 -28.12 28.49
CA THR A 223 24.42 -29.07 28.49
C THR A 223 24.28 -30.18 27.45
N THR A 224 23.10 -30.32 26.87
CA THR A 224 22.81 -31.37 25.89
C THR A 224 22.35 -30.80 24.55
N TYR A 225 22.65 -31.54 23.48
CA TYR A 225 22.12 -31.21 22.15
C TYR A 225 20.60 -31.27 22.09
N LYS A 226 19.96 -32.11 22.92
CA LYS A 226 18.50 -32.25 22.98
C LYS A 226 17.83 -31.00 23.55
N GLU A 227 18.31 -30.50 24.68
CA GLU A 227 17.82 -29.24 25.29
C GLU A 227 17.96 -28.06 24.32
N TYR A 228 19.10 -27.97 23.63
CA TYR A 228 19.31 -26.96 22.59
C TYR A 228 18.27 -27.04 21.45
N GLN A 229 17.96 -28.25 20.96
CA GLN A 229 16.95 -28.44 19.92
C GLN A 229 15.54 -28.10 20.39
N GLU A 230 15.18 -28.47 21.62
CA GLU A 230 13.88 -28.12 22.21
C GLU A 230 13.75 -26.61 22.39
N ALA A 231 14.80 -25.92 22.85
CA ALA A 231 14.81 -24.46 23.00
C ALA A 231 14.73 -23.74 21.64
N MET A 232 15.45 -24.23 20.62
CA MET A 232 15.33 -23.74 19.24
C MET A 232 13.89 -23.87 18.71
N ALA A 233 13.25 -25.02 18.96
CA ALA A 233 11.87 -25.27 18.56
C ALA A 233 10.88 -24.35 19.30
N GLN A 234 11.12 -24.07 20.58
CA GLN A 234 10.30 -23.13 21.35
C GLN A 234 10.43 -21.70 20.82
N ILE A 235 11.65 -21.21 20.56
CA ILE A 235 11.86 -19.88 19.97
C ILE A 235 11.14 -19.76 18.63
N LYS A 236 11.25 -20.79 17.77
CA LYS A 236 10.55 -20.82 16.49
C LYS A 236 9.03 -20.78 16.69
N ALA A 237 8.49 -21.64 17.56
CA ALA A 237 7.06 -21.69 17.83
C ALA A 237 6.52 -20.38 18.43
N GLU A 238 7.30 -19.70 19.27
CA GLU A 238 6.92 -18.39 19.81
C GLU A 238 6.93 -17.33 18.73
N LYS A 239 7.95 -17.31 17.88
CA LYS A 239 8.04 -16.38 16.74
C LYS A 239 6.85 -16.58 15.78
N ASP A 240 6.51 -17.82 15.47
CA ASP A 240 5.38 -18.15 14.60
C ASP A 240 4.05 -17.75 15.26
N ARG A 241 3.92 -17.92 16.59
CA ARG A 241 2.73 -17.46 17.34
C ARG A 241 2.62 -15.94 17.37
N ALA A 242 3.74 -15.23 17.54
CA ALA A 242 3.78 -13.77 17.52
C ALA A 242 3.39 -13.24 16.13
N ALA A 243 3.95 -13.80 15.05
CA ALA A 243 3.57 -13.44 13.69
C ALA A 243 2.08 -13.71 13.41
N ALA A 244 1.55 -14.84 13.87
CA ALA A 244 0.13 -15.15 13.74
C ALA A 244 -0.77 -14.25 14.60
N ALA A 245 -0.27 -13.70 15.71
CA ALA A 245 -1.01 -12.73 16.51
C ALA A 245 -1.01 -11.35 15.85
N GLU A 246 0.13 -10.91 15.31
CA GLU A 246 0.26 -9.65 14.57
C GLU A 246 -0.63 -9.63 13.33
N ALA A 247 -0.66 -10.72 12.54
CA ALA A 247 -1.56 -10.84 11.39
C ALA A 247 -3.04 -10.71 11.79
N ARG A 248 -3.44 -11.30 12.93
CA ARG A 248 -4.82 -11.16 13.43
C ARG A 248 -5.13 -9.75 13.92
N GLU A 249 -4.15 -9.07 14.51
CA GLU A 249 -4.30 -7.68 14.94
C GLU A 249 -4.48 -6.76 13.73
N GLU A 250 -3.70 -6.96 12.67
CA GLU A 250 -3.82 -6.22 11.41
C GLU A 250 -5.19 -6.46 10.75
N GLU A 251 -5.65 -7.71 10.67
CA GLU A 251 -7.00 -8.04 10.19
C GLU A 251 -8.09 -7.35 11.02
N ALA A 252 -7.95 -7.34 12.35
CA ALA A 252 -8.90 -6.68 13.24
C ALA A 252 -8.90 -5.15 13.04
N TRP A 253 -7.74 -4.54 12.87
CA TRP A 253 -7.62 -3.11 12.55
C TRP A 253 -8.26 -2.75 11.22
N ASN A 254 -8.03 -3.56 10.19
CA ASN A 254 -8.65 -3.38 8.88
C ASN A 254 -10.18 -3.48 8.96
N MET A 255 -10.71 -4.43 9.73
CA MET A 255 -12.15 -4.53 9.97
C MET A 255 -12.71 -3.31 10.71
N VAL A 256 -12.03 -2.84 11.75
CA VAL A 256 -12.46 -1.66 12.52
C VAL A 256 -12.42 -0.40 11.66
N SER A 257 -11.37 -0.21 10.85
CA SER A 257 -11.26 0.93 9.94
C SER A 257 -12.41 0.93 8.94
N LYS A 258 -12.70 -0.22 8.32
CA LYS A 258 -13.82 -0.34 7.37
C LYS A 258 -15.17 -0.05 8.05
N ALA A 259 -15.39 -0.59 9.24
CA ALA A 259 -16.62 -0.33 9.99
C ALA A 259 -16.78 1.16 10.36
N GLN A 260 -15.66 1.84 10.64
CA GLN A 260 -15.65 3.28 10.92
C GLN A 260 -16.02 4.09 9.67
N ASP A 261 -15.48 3.75 8.50
CA ASP A 261 -15.79 4.41 7.24
C ASP A 261 -17.27 4.22 6.85
N GLU A 262 -17.80 3.01 7.03
CA GLU A 262 -19.23 2.71 6.82
C GLU A 262 -20.11 3.52 7.79
N ALA A 263 -19.73 3.62 9.07
CA ALA A 263 -20.45 4.41 10.05
C ALA A 263 -20.42 5.92 9.73
N GLN A 264 -19.29 6.43 9.24
CA GLN A 264 -19.16 7.83 8.84
C GLN A 264 -20.01 8.14 7.60
N THR A 265 -20.05 7.22 6.64
CA THR A 265 -20.91 7.32 5.45
C THR A 265 -22.39 7.36 5.87
N ALA A 266 -22.82 6.42 6.72
CA ALA A 266 -24.19 6.38 7.22
C ALA A 266 -24.58 7.66 8.00
N LYS A 267 -23.62 8.27 8.73
CA LYS A 267 -23.83 9.54 9.41
C LYS A 267 -24.05 10.69 8.40
N ASN A 268 -23.21 10.76 7.36
CA ASN A 268 -23.35 11.79 6.33
C ASN A 268 -24.69 11.65 5.58
N ASP A 269 -25.11 10.42 5.28
CA ASP A 269 -26.41 10.14 4.64
C ASP A 269 -27.58 10.57 5.54
N LEU A 270 -27.47 10.33 6.84
CA LEU A 270 -28.47 10.80 7.81
C LEU A 270 -28.54 12.33 7.85
N ASP A 271 -27.39 13.01 7.87
CA ASP A 271 -27.34 14.48 7.88
C ASP A 271 -27.94 15.07 6.59
N ALA A 272 -27.69 14.45 5.44
CA ALA A 272 -28.32 14.83 4.17
C ALA A 272 -29.86 14.64 4.21
N ALA A 273 -30.33 13.48 4.69
CA ALA A 273 -31.75 13.21 4.83
C ALA A 273 -32.45 14.18 5.79
N LEU A 274 -31.77 14.58 6.88
CA LEU A 274 -32.28 15.60 7.79
C LEU A 274 -32.39 16.98 7.12
N ALA A 275 -31.42 17.36 6.30
CA ALA A 275 -31.48 18.60 5.52
C ALA A 275 -32.66 18.59 4.53
N ASP A 276 -32.91 17.48 3.86
CA ASP A 276 -34.05 17.32 2.96
C ASP A 276 -35.39 17.43 3.71
N VAL A 277 -35.52 16.75 4.85
CA VAL A 277 -36.72 16.83 5.70
C VAL A 277 -36.95 18.27 6.17
N GLN A 278 -35.89 18.98 6.56
CA GLN A 278 -35.99 20.39 6.93
C GLN A 278 -36.45 21.26 5.76
N GLY A 279 -35.85 21.07 4.57
CA GLY A 279 -36.23 21.79 3.36
C GLY A 279 -37.70 21.56 2.97
N LEU A 280 -38.17 20.32 3.06
CA LEU A 280 -39.58 19.98 2.83
C LEU A 280 -40.52 20.59 3.88
N THR A 281 -40.07 20.64 5.14
CA THR A 281 -40.81 21.27 6.24
C THR A 281 -41.00 22.77 5.97
N ASP A 282 -39.94 23.46 5.56
CA ASP A 282 -39.98 24.89 5.22
C ASP A 282 -40.85 25.17 4.00
N GLN A 283 -40.77 24.31 2.96
CA GLN A 283 -41.63 24.41 1.79
C GLN A 283 -43.11 24.23 2.15
N ASN A 284 -43.44 23.22 2.97
CA ASN A 284 -44.80 23.01 3.45
C ASN A 284 -45.32 24.22 4.26
N ALA A 285 -44.49 24.81 5.11
CA ALA A 285 -44.85 26.02 5.86
C ALA A 285 -45.17 27.20 4.92
N LYS A 286 -44.35 27.43 3.89
CA LYS A 286 -44.59 28.47 2.87
C LYS A 286 -45.87 28.22 2.08
N LEU A 287 -46.12 26.96 1.70
CA LEU A 287 -47.36 26.57 1.02
C LEU A 287 -48.58 26.86 1.89
N GLN A 288 -48.57 26.45 3.16
CA GLN A 288 -49.65 26.73 4.09
C GLN A 288 -49.90 28.23 4.26
N GLN A 289 -48.84 29.02 4.37
CA GLN A 289 -48.95 30.49 4.44
C GLN A 289 -49.58 31.06 3.17
N SER A 290 -49.14 30.64 1.98
CA SER A 290 -49.71 31.08 0.71
C SER A 290 -51.21 30.73 0.58
N TYR A 291 -51.62 29.56 1.07
CA TYR A 291 -53.04 29.21 1.12
C TYR A 291 -53.83 30.13 2.05
N HIS A 292 -53.27 30.45 3.21
CA HIS A 292 -53.90 31.37 4.15
C HIS A 292 -54.07 32.77 3.56
N ASP A 293 -53.01 33.33 2.99
CA ASP A 293 -53.02 34.65 2.34
C ASP A 293 -54.04 34.70 1.18
N ALA A 294 -54.11 33.64 0.38
CA ALA A 294 -55.08 33.53 -0.72
C ALA A 294 -56.53 33.48 -0.21
N ASP A 295 -56.78 32.77 0.89
CA ASP A 295 -58.10 32.71 1.51
C ASP A 295 -58.51 34.05 2.15
N GLU A 296 -57.58 34.74 2.82
CA GLU A 296 -57.82 36.10 3.31
C GLU A 296 -58.14 37.06 2.15
N GLY A 297 -57.40 36.97 1.04
CA GLY A 297 -57.66 37.73 -0.18
C GLY A 297 -59.05 37.45 -0.76
N ARG A 298 -59.47 36.18 -0.80
CA ARG A 298 -60.83 35.80 -1.25
C ARG A 298 -61.92 36.36 -0.34
N ILE A 299 -61.71 36.36 0.97
CA ILE A 299 -62.65 36.95 1.93
C ILE A 299 -62.76 38.45 1.72
N ALA A 300 -61.63 39.15 1.58
CA ALA A 300 -61.59 40.58 1.32
C ALA A 300 -62.29 40.96 0.00
N ALA A 301 -62.03 40.21 -1.08
CA ALA A 301 -62.66 40.43 -2.39
C ALA A 301 -64.18 40.22 -2.33
N ARG A 302 -64.66 39.18 -1.63
CA ARG A 302 -66.11 38.95 -1.42
C ARG A 302 -66.76 40.11 -0.67
N LEU A 303 -66.10 40.60 0.38
CA LEU A 303 -66.59 41.74 1.15
C LEU A 303 -66.67 43.01 0.29
N GLN A 304 -65.68 43.23 -0.59
CA GLN A 304 -65.69 44.36 -1.52
C GLN A 304 -66.81 44.23 -2.57
N CYS A 305 -67.03 43.04 -3.12
CA CYS A 305 -68.14 42.79 -4.04
C CYS A 305 -69.49 43.08 -3.37
N GLN A 306 -69.68 42.62 -2.13
CA GLN A 306 -70.91 42.89 -1.37
C GLN A 306 -71.14 44.38 -1.15
N LYS A 307 -70.09 45.15 -0.86
CA LYS A 307 -70.18 46.61 -0.74
C LYS A 307 -70.57 47.26 -2.07
N ALA A 308 -69.92 46.86 -3.17
CA ALA A 308 -70.17 47.38 -4.50
C ALA A 308 -71.60 47.05 -4.99
N GLU A 309 -72.11 45.85 -4.69
CA GLU A 309 -73.51 45.48 -4.94
C GLU A 309 -74.47 46.41 -4.19
N GLY A 310 -74.24 46.63 -2.88
CA GLY A 310 -75.06 47.55 -2.11
C GLY A 310 -74.97 49.01 -2.58
N GLU A 311 -73.83 49.45 -3.11
CA GLU A 311 -73.70 50.77 -3.74
C GLU A 311 -74.43 50.86 -5.08
N ARG A 312 -74.34 49.82 -5.91
CA ARG A 312 -75.06 49.71 -7.17
C ARG A 312 -76.57 49.77 -6.93
N ASP A 313 -77.09 49.01 -5.98
CA ASP A 313 -78.52 48.98 -5.69
C ASP A 313 -79.02 50.37 -5.22
N ARG A 314 -78.24 51.08 -4.40
CA ARG A 314 -78.55 52.49 -4.04
C ARG A 314 -78.46 53.44 -5.24
N ALA A 315 -77.49 53.25 -6.13
CA ALA A 315 -77.36 54.06 -7.34
C ALA A 315 -78.54 53.83 -8.30
N GLU A 316 -78.99 52.58 -8.44
CA GLU A 316 -80.16 52.21 -9.24
C GLU A 316 -81.44 52.85 -8.66
N GLU A 317 -81.62 52.81 -7.34
CA GLU A 317 -82.75 53.47 -6.68
C GLU A 317 -82.73 54.99 -6.89
N ARG A 318 -81.56 55.63 -6.76
CA ARG A 318 -81.40 57.06 -7.08
C ARG A 318 -81.72 57.36 -8.54
N ALA A 319 -81.27 56.52 -9.47
CA ALA A 319 -81.54 56.69 -10.90
C ALA A 319 -83.04 56.60 -11.20
N LYS A 320 -83.75 55.61 -10.65
CA LYS A 320 -85.22 55.50 -10.77
C LYS A 320 -85.93 56.73 -10.20
N ASN A 321 -85.54 57.19 -9.02
CA ASN A 321 -86.11 58.39 -8.40
C ASN A 321 -85.87 59.65 -9.26
N ALA A 322 -84.67 59.79 -9.84
CA ALA A 322 -84.34 60.90 -10.73
C ALA A 322 -85.13 60.82 -12.05
N GLU A 323 -85.29 59.65 -12.65
CA GLU A 323 -86.09 59.43 -13.85
C GLU A 323 -87.57 59.79 -13.62
N ASP A 324 -88.14 59.34 -12.49
CA ASP A 324 -89.51 59.66 -12.10
C ASP A 324 -89.72 61.16 -11.80
N ALA A 325 -88.70 61.84 -11.28
CA ALA A 325 -88.70 63.29 -11.11
C ALA A 325 -88.59 64.01 -12.46
N LEU A 326 -87.75 63.54 -13.38
CA LEU A 326 -87.56 64.12 -14.70
C LEU A 326 -88.84 64.05 -15.55
N LYS A 327 -89.56 62.92 -15.50
CA LYS A 327 -90.88 62.77 -16.15
C LYS A 327 -91.92 63.80 -15.69
N LYS A 328 -91.73 64.41 -14.52
CA LYS A 328 -92.63 65.42 -13.93
C LYS A 328 -92.19 66.87 -14.23
N GLN A 329 -91.03 67.09 -14.82
CA GLN A 329 -90.58 68.44 -15.19
C GLN A 329 -91.02 68.81 -16.62
N PRO A 330 -91.51 70.05 -16.85
CA PRO A 330 -91.73 70.54 -18.21
C PRO A 330 -90.37 70.70 -18.93
N ILE A 331 -90.23 70.08 -20.10
CA ILE A 331 -89.00 70.12 -20.90
C ILE A 331 -88.83 71.52 -21.50
N THR A 332 -87.91 72.30 -20.94
CA THR A 332 -87.39 73.55 -21.53
C THR A 332 -85.88 73.62 -21.36
N ALA A 333 -85.13 73.06 -22.31
CA ALA A 333 -83.75 73.47 -22.58
C ALA A 333 -83.24 72.83 -23.89
N VAL A 334 -82.75 73.68 -24.79
CA VAL A 334 -81.88 73.32 -25.92
C VAL A 334 -80.55 72.85 -25.32
N ILE A 335 -80.13 71.62 -25.60
CA ILE A 335 -78.84 71.08 -25.17
C ILE A 335 -77.82 71.38 -26.27
N ASP A 336 -76.72 72.03 -25.89
CA ASP A 336 -75.62 72.37 -26.79
C ASP A 336 -74.68 71.16 -26.92
N GLU A 337 -74.75 70.46 -28.06
CA GLU A 337 -74.00 69.22 -28.35
C GLU A 337 -72.48 69.43 -28.24
N GLU A 338 -71.99 70.64 -28.50
CA GLU A 338 -70.56 70.97 -28.49
C GLU A 338 -69.95 70.89 -27.07
N GLU A 339 -70.74 71.17 -26.03
CA GLU A 339 -70.32 71.07 -24.63
C GLU A 339 -70.28 69.62 -24.13
N ILE A 340 -71.08 68.72 -24.71
CA ILE A 340 -71.03 67.28 -24.39
C ILE A 340 -69.78 66.66 -25.00
N ASP A 341 -69.49 66.96 -26.27
CA ASP A 341 -68.29 66.46 -26.95
C ASP A 341 -67.01 67.00 -26.30
N ARG A 342 -67.01 68.26 -25.85
CA ARG A 342 -65.90 68.84 -25.08
C ARG A 342 -65.64 68.06 -23.79
N ARG A 343 -66.68 67.74 -23.02
CA ARG A 343 -66.54 66.96 -21.76
C ARG A 343 -66.12 65.51 -21.99
N ALA A 344 -66.58 64.90 -23.08
CA ALA A 344 -66.17 63.54 -23.45
C ALA A 344 -64.68 63.49 -23.84
N ALA A 345 -64.23 64.46 -24.63
CA ALA A 345 -62.82 64.61 -25.00
C ALA A 345 -61.93 64.90 -23.79
N GLU A 346 -62.37 65.79 -22.89
CA GLU A 346 -61.65 66.15 -21.66
C GLU A 346 -61.50 64.94 -20.72
N LYS A 347 -62.54 64.10 -20.60
CA LYS A 347 -62.50 62.86 -19.82
C LYS A 347 -61.61 61.79 -20.45
N ALA A 348 -61.64 61.66 -21.78
CA ALA A 348 -60.78 60.72 -22.50
C ALA A 348 -59.29 61.10 -22.37
N TRP A 349 -58.96 62.39 -22.44
CA TRP A 349 -57.62 62.89 -22.19
C TRP A 349 -57.16 62.63 -20.75
N GLY A 350 -58.01 62.87 -19.75
CA GLY A 350 -57.68 62.58 -18.35
C GLY A 350 -57.38 61.09 -18.08
N LEU A 351 -58.08 60.18 -18.76
CA LEU A 351 -57.82 58.74 -18.69
C LEU A 351 -56.50 58.34 -19.36
N ALA A 352 -56.17 58.95 -20.51
CA ALA A 352 -54.92 58.70 -21.20
C ALA A 352 -53.71 59.22 -20.40
N ASP A 353 -53.85 60.39 -19.77
CA ASP A 353 -52.79 60.98 -18.95
C ASP A 353 -52.55 60.18 -17.66
N ALA A 354 -53.63 59.74 -17.00
CA ALA A 354 -53.54 58.84 -15.85
C ALA A 354 -52.84 57.51 -16.19
N ARG A 355 -53.17 56.92 -17.34
CA ARG A 355 -52.53 55.68 -17.82
C ARG A 355 -51.05 55.88 -18.17
N ASN A 356 -50.69 57.01 -18.77
CA ASN A 356 -49.29 57.35 -19.04
C ASN A 356 -48.50 57.57 -17.75
N ALA A 357 -49.10 58.17 -16.73
CA ALA A 357 -48.47 58.34 -15.42
C ALA A 357 -48.20 56.99 -14.73
N GLU A 358 -49.13 56.03 -14.81
CA GLU A 358 -48.94 54.66 -14.31
C GLU A 358 -47.81 53.94 -15.08
N LEU A 359 -47.81 54.00 -16.41
CA LEU A 359 -46.75 53.41 -17.24
C LEU A 359 -45.37 54.02 -16.94
N ALA A 360 -45.29 55.32 -16.66
CA ALA A 360 -44.04 55.96 -16.26
C ALA A 360 -43.54 55.44 -14.90
N LYS A 361 -44.46 55.21 -13.94
CA LYS A 361 -44.14 54.64 -12.63
C LYS A 361 -43.64 53.20 -12.73
N ASP A 362 -44.29 52.38 -13.56
CA ASP A 362 -43.89 50.99 -13.78
C ASP A 362 -42.52 50.91 -14.47
N ASN A 363 -42.28 51.74 -15.48
CA ASN A 363 -40.97 51.84 -16.13
C ASN A 363 -39.87 52.27 -15.16
N ALA A 364 -40.15 53.21 -14.24
CA ALA A 364 -39.19 53.60 -13.22
C ALA A 364 -38.90 52.46 -12.23
N ASN A 365 -39.91 51.65 -11.89
CA ASN A 365 -39.73 50.49 -11.02
C ASN A 365 -38.91 49.38 -11.71
N LEU A 366 -39.20 49.10 -12.98
CA LEU A 366 -38.43 48.13 -13.78
C LEU A 366 -36.97 48.54 -13.90
N LYS A 367 -36.67 49.82 -14.18
CA LYS A 367 -35.29 50.32 -14.21
C LYS A 367 -34.56 50.11 -12.89
N LYS A 368 -35.23 50.31 -11.75
CA LYS A 368 -34.65 50.05 -10.42
C LYS A 368 -34.35 48.57 -10.19
N GLN A 369 -35.27 47.68 -10.59
CA GLN A 369 -35.06 46.23 -10.46
C GLN A 369 -33.90 45.75 -11.34
N VAL A 370 -33.81 46.23 -12.58
CA VAL A 370 -32.68 45.91 -13.48
C VAL A 370 -31.35 46.41 -12.92
N ALA A 371 -31.30 47.62 -12.36
CA ALA A 371 -30.09 48.15 -11.72
C ALA A 371 -29.67 47.32 -10.50
N ALA A 372 -30.64 46.91 -9.67
CA ALA A 372 -30.37 46.06 -8.49
C ALA A 372 -29.85 44.67 -8.89
N LEU A 373 -30.42 44.07 -9.94
CA LEU A 373 -29.95 42.78 -10.48
C LEU A 373 -28.53 42.89 -11.04
N ARG A 374 -28.23 43.94 -11.81
CA ARG A 374 -26.88 44.19 -12.32
C ARG A 374 -25.85 44.35 -11.20
N SER A 375 -26.22 45.06 -10.12
CA SER A 375 -25.34 45.19 -8.94
C SER A 375 -25.06 43.84 -8.30
N ARG A 376 -26.08 43.00 -8.08
CA ARG A 376 -25.91 41.67 -7.48
C ARG A 376 -25.01 40.78 -8.34
N ILE A 377 -25.21 40.77 -9.65
CA ILE A 377 -24.37 40.00 -10.58
C ILE A 377 -22.90 40.43 -10.48
N ASN A 378 -22.62 41.73 -10.38
CA ASN A 378 -21.26 42.23 -10.20
C ASN A 378 -20.67 41.85 -8.84
N ASP A 379 -21.44 41.92 -7.77
CA ASP A 379 -21.01 41.55 -6.43
C ASP A 379 -20.70 40.04 -6.34
N ASP A 380 -21.56 39.20 -6.93
CA ASP A 380 -21.38 37.74 -6.99
C ASP A 380 -20.13 37.39 -7.83
N ALA A 381 -19.94 38.03 -8.99
CA ALA A 381 -18.75 37.82 -9.82
C ALA A 381 -17.45 38.23 -9.11
N GLN A 382 -17.49 39.31 -8.31
CA GLN A 382 -16.35 39.74 -7.50
C GLN A 382 -16.06 38.76 -6.36
N ALA A 383 -17.09 38.25 -5.68
CA ALA A 383 -16.96 37.25 -4.62
C ALA A 383 -16.37 35.93 -5.16
N ASP A 384 -16.85 35.47 -6.33
CA ASP A 384 -16.32 34.28 -7.00
C ASP A 384 -14.85 34.47 -7.40
N PHE A 385 -14.48 35.65 -7.90
CA PHE A 385 -13.09 35.98 -8.22
C PHE A 385 -12.18 35.97 -6.97
N GLU A 386 -12.64 36.53 -5.86
CA GLU A 386 -11.90 36.53 -4.59
C GLU A 386 -11.75 35.12 -4.03
N GLN A 387 -12.82 34.31 -4.07
CA GLN A 387 -12.82 32.92 -3.62
C GLN A 387 -11.87 32.04 -4.46
N ALA A 388 -11.89 32.20 -5.78
CA ALA A 388 -10.98 31.48 -6.68
C ALA A 388 -9.51 31.81 -6.39
N ASN A 389 -9.19 33.09 -6.14
CA ASN A 389 -7.84 33.51 -5.79
C ASN A 389 -7.40 33.10 -4.38
N TYR A 390 -8.36 32.97 -3.44
CA TYR A 390 -8.08 32.50 -2.09
C TYR A 390 -7.57 31.04 -2.06
N CYS A 391 -7.95 30.23 -3.05
CA CYS A 391 -7.49 28.85 -3.22
C CYS A 391 -5.96 28.71 -3.19
N ALA A 392 -5.23 29.60 -3.87
CA ALA A 392 -3.77 29.59 -3.88
C ALA A 392 -3.16 29.86 -2.49
N SER A 393 -3.85 30.67 -1.67
CA SER A 393 -3.42 30.96 -0.30
C SER A 393 -3.64 29.75 0.61
N LEU A 394 -4.73 29.01 0.43
CA LEU A 394 -5.02 27.78 1.18
C LEU A 394 -4.00 26.67 0.88
N MET A 395 -3.65 26.47 -0.39
CA MET A 395 -2.62 25.49 -0.77
C MET A 395 -1.27 25.81 -0.12
N ARG A 396 -0.92 27.10 -0.06
CA ARG A 396 0.32 27.55 0.57
C ARG A 396 0.31 27.34 2.09
N ALA A 397 -0.80 27.65 2.75
CA ALA A 397 -0.96 27.42 4.18
C ALA A 397 -0.92 25.92 4.54
N ALA A 398 -1.53 25.06 3.72
CA ALA A 398 -1.47 23.61 3.89
C ALA A 398 -0.02 23.10 3.78
N TRP A 399 0.73 23.59 2.80
CA TRP A 399 2.15 23.28 2.66
C TRP A 399 2.97 23.75 3.87
N ASP A 400 2.76 24.99 4.32
CA ASP A 400 3.51 25.52 5.47
C ASP A 400 3.27 24.71 6.75
N ASN A 401 2.05 24.20 6.95
CA ASN A 401 1.71 23.33 8.07
C ASN A 401 2.33 21.92 7.97
N SER A 402 2.44 21.36 6.76
CA SER A 402 2.97 20.00 6.57
C SER A 402 4.49 19.95 6.39
N LYS A 403 5.13 21.08 6.05
CA LYS A 403 6.55 21.19 5.68
C LYS A 403 7.51 20.55 6.70
N ALA A 404 7.28 20.74 7.99
CA ALA A 404 8.13 20.20 9.05
C ALA A 404 8.01 18.67 9.19
N SER A 405 6.83 18.12 8.91
CA SER A 405 6.62 16.66 8.86
C SER A 405 7.22 16.08 7.59
N TYR A 406 7.04 16.76 6.46
CA TYR A 406 7.64 16.38 5.19
C TYR A 406 9.18 16.33 5.25
N SER A 407 9.83 17.31 5.90
CA SER A 407 11.29 17.34 6.03
C SER A 407 11.89 16.24 6.89
N ARG A 408 11.07 15.48 7.63
CA ARG A 408 11.50 14.35 8.46
C ARG A 408 11.46 13.01 7.72
N LEU A 409 10.87 12.96 6.53
CA LEU A 409 10.82 11.76 5.69
C LEU A 409 12.18 11.51 5.02
N VAL A 410 12.52 10.24 4.83
CA VAL A 410 13.76 9.80 4.16
C VAL A 410 13.49 8.55 3.32
N GLY A 411 14.34 8.28 2.33
CA GLY A 411 14.25 7.06 1.51
C GLY A 411 12.95 6.98 0.70
N GLU A 412 12.34 5.80 0.68
CA GLU A 412 11.16 5.49 -0.14
C GLU A 412 9.91 6.29 0.27
N ASP A 413 9.74 6.57 1.57
CA ASP A 413 8.61 7.37 2.07
C ASP A 413 8.67 8.82 1.57
N LEU A 414 9.87 9.39 1.46
CA LEU A 414 10.07 10.74 0.92
C LEU A 414 9.73 10.79 -0.57
N GLU A 415 10.20 9.80 -1.34
CA GLU A 415 9.95 9.70 -2.78
C GLU A 415 8.46 9.49 -3.08
N SER A 416 7.81 8.57 -2.35
CA SER A 416 6.37 8.30 -2.49
C SER A 416 5.50 9.51 -2.15
N THR A 417 5.82 10.20 -1.05
CA THR A 417 5.11 11.41 -0.65
C THR A 417 5.33 12.56 -1.65
N PHE A 418 6.54 12.72 -2.19
CA PHE A 418 6.84 13.69 -3.23
C PHE A 418 5.99 13.45 -4.49
N GLN A 419 5.95 12.21 -4.99
CA GLN A 419 5.16 11.84 -6.17
C GLN A 419 3.67 12.08 -5.96
N THR A 420 3.15 11.79 -4.77
CA THR A 420 1.75 12.01 -4.41
C THR A 420 1.37 13.51 -4.45
N ILE A 421 2.22 14.37 -3.89
CA ILE A 421 2.01 15.83 -3.90
C ILE A 421 2.09 16.36 -5.35
N CYS A 422 3.08 15.93 -6.12
CA CYS A 422 3.23 16.33 -7.53
C CYS A 422 2.05 15.89 -8.40
N GLY A 423 1.57 14.65 -8.22
CA GLY A 423 0.39 14.14 -8.93
C GLY A 423 -0.87 14.96 -8.63
N THR A 424 -1.07 15.31 -7.35
CA THR A 424 -2.21 16.13 -6.92
C THR A 424 -2.17 17.53 -7.54
N LEU A 425 -1.00 18.20 -7.52
CA LEU A 425 -0.83 19.51 -8.12
C LEU A 425 -1.04 19.49 -9.64
N ASN A 426 -0.58 18.43 -10.32
CA ASN A 426 -0.79 18.27 -11.75
C ASN A 426 -2.27 18.06 -12.10
N SER A 427 -3.01 17.26 -11.33
CA SER A 427 -4.46 17.08 -11.52
C SER A 427 -5.20 18.42 -11.42
N ILE A 428 -4.90 19.20 -10.40
CA ILE A 428 -5.49 20.53 -10.19
C ILE A 428 -5.14 21.47 -11.35
N MET A 429 -3.91 21.44 -11.84
CA MET A 429 -3.46 22.23 -12.99
C MET A 429 -4.18 21.84 -14.28
N GLU A 430 -4.42 20.55 -14.51
CA GLU A 430 -5.15 20.06 -15.68
C GLU A 430 -6.62 20.49 -15.65
N GLU A 431 -7.28 20.37 -14.50
CA GLU A 431 -8.67 20.83 -14.32
C GLU A 431 -8.79 22.34 -14.52
N ALA A 432 -7.87 23.13 -13.93
CA ALA A 432 -7.84 24.57 -14.14
C ALA A 432 -7.59 24.92 -15.62
N SER A 433 -6.72 24.17 -16.31
CA SER A 433 -6.43 24.37 -17.73
C SER A 433 -7.63 24.05 -18.63
N LEU A 434 -8.44 23.06 -18.26
CA LEU A 434 -9.70 22.73 -18.94
C LEU A 434 -10.71 23.87 -18.79
N LEU A 435 -10.84 24.45 -17.60
CA LEU A 435 -11.72 25.59 -17.34
C LEU A 435 -11.28 26.85 -18.10
N CYS A 436 -9.98 27.05 -18.27
CA CYS A 436 -9.41 28.15 -19.07
C CYS A 436 -9.60 27.97 -20.59
N ARG A 437 -9.90 26.75 -21.07
CA ARG A 437 -10.23 26.48 -22.48
C ARG A 437 -11.72 26.69 -22.71
N GLN A 438 -12.17 27.94 -22.68
CA GLN A 438 -13.51 28.28 -23.18
C GLN A 438 -13.54 28.28 -24.73
N PRO A 439 -14.65 27.89 -25.37
CA PRO A 439 -14.78 27.88 -26.82
C PRO A 439 -14.70 29.30 -27.41
N PRO A 440 -14.23 29.45 -28.67
CA PRO A 440 -14.07 30.75 -29.34
C PRO A 440 -15.36 31.56 -29.57
N ASP A 441 -16.53 31.01 -29.22
CA ASP A 441 -17.84 31.64 -29.42
C ASP A 441 -18.46 32.21 -28.13
N TYR A 442 -17.70 32.35 -27.04
CA TYR A 442 -18.16 33.11 -25.87
C TYR A 442 -18.10 34.63 -26.18
N ASP A 443 -19.11 35.11 -26.90
CA ASP A 443 -19.40 36.55 -27.05
C ASP A 443 -19.88 37.05 -25.68
N GLY A 444 -18.91 37.50 -24.87
CA GLY A 444 -19.16 38.13 -23.58
C GLY A 444 -20.27 39.15 -23.75
N GLY A 445 -21.38 38.93 -23.03
CA GLY A 445 -22.69 39.53 -23.27
C GLY A 445 -22.76 41.06 -23.18
N ASP A 446 -22.16 41.73 -24.15
CA ASP A 446 -22.30 43.14 -24.49
C ASP A 446 -22.80 43.22 -25.95
N ARG A 447 -24.06 42.82 -26.14
CA ARG A 447 -24.91 43.38 -27.19
C ARG A 447 -26.27 43.67 -26.59
N ASP A 448 -26.53 44.95 -26.31
CA ASP A 448 -27.40 45.73 -27.18
C ASP A 448 -27.47 47.20 -26.73
N GLU A 449 -27.43 48.07 -27.74
CA GLU A 449 -27.77 49.49 -27.73
C GLU A 449 -29.25 49.75 -27.36
#